data_AF-A0A969LUW6-F1
#
_entry.id   AF-A0A969LUW6-F1
#
_cell.length_a   1.000
_cell.length_b   1.000
_cell.length_c   1.000
_cell.angle_alpha   90.00
_cell.angle_beta   90.00
_cell.angle_gamma   90.00
#
_symmetry.space_group_name_H-M   'P 1'
#
loop_
_entity.id
_entity.type
_entity.pdbx_description
1 polymer ?
#
loop_
_entity_poly.entity_id
_entity_poly.type
_entity_poly.pdbx_seq_one_letter_code
_entity_poly.pdbx_strand_id
1 'polypeptide(L)'
;MVEKAYAASGIRGNLLKEKSNEGAYENMEGGFSWYAFEVLLGKESSQTDLTAKKAVKKSRSTPEGAKPILAKIKAALDNKKAVAAGTRPFTEAEKKDAIAEKPGHSGGEAKLRGIVARHEYTILDINEQEKMIKLRNPWGFYGRNDDPQDWSALQPDKQASQAEQNKTGVFWIGLDDFLNWFDRLSISAEVSSLSKDKK
;
A
#
# COMPACT_ATOMS: atom_id res chain seq x y z
N MET A 1 12.97 17.49 -0.98
CA MET A 1 14.43 17.31 -1.14
C MET A 1 14.82 15.84 -1.31
N VAL A 2 14.27 14.90 -0.53
CA VAL A 2 14.61 13.46 -0.63
C VAL A 2 14.30 12.86 -2.01
N GLU A 3 13.12 13.09 -2.55
CA GLU A 3 12.73 12.58 -3.89
C GLU A 3 13.68 13.06 -5.00
N LYS A 4 14.04 14.35 -4.99
CA LYS A 4 15.00 14.91 -5.94
C LYS A 4 16.38 14.25 -5.81
N ALA A 5 16.85 13.98 -4.59
CA ALA A 5 18.10 13.28 -4.37
C ALA A 5 18.04 11.83 -4.86
N TYR A 6 16.90 11.16 -4.67
CA TYR A 6 16.65 9.82 -5.19
C TYR A 6 16.70 9.82 -6.73
N ALA A 7 15.96 10.72 -7.39
CA ALA A 7 16.01 10.87 -8.86
C ALA A 7 17.42 11.19 -9.36
N ALA A 8 18.11 12.12 -8.71
CA ALA A 8 19.48 12.52 -9.05
C ALA A 8 20.50 11.38 -8.91
N SER A 9 20.23 10.40 -8.03
CA SER A 9 21.12 9.27 -7.84
C SER A 9 21.19 8.32 -9.04
N GLY A 10 20.25 8.41 -9.99
CA GLY A 10 20.14 7.48 -11.13
C GLY A 10 19.60 6.09 -10.75
N ILE A 11 19.23 5.88 -9.49
CA ILE A 11 18.58 4.65 -9.01
C ILE A 11 17.21 4.54 -9.66
N ARG A 12 16.92 3.35 -10.20
CA ARG A 12 15.64 3.05 -10.84
C ARG A 12 14.63 2.49 -9.86
N GLY A 13 13.34 2.53 -10.18
CA GLY A 13 12.30 2.01 -9.29
C GLY A 13 12.39 0.49 -8.99
N ASN A 14 13.11 -0.29 -9.79
CA ASN A 14 13.22 -1.74 -9.61
C ASN A 14 14.65 -2.26 -9.90
N LEU A 15 15.02 -3.36 -9.23
CA LEU A 15 16.31 -4.04 -9.40
C LEU A 15 16.52 -4.66 -10.79
N LEU A 16 15.47 -4.79 -11.60
CA LEU A 16 15.55 -5.39 -12.94
C LEU A 16 16.19 -4.44 -13.96
N LYS A 17 16.28 -3.15 -13.66
CA LYS A 17 16.87 -2.16 -14.55
C LYS A 17 18.18 -1.66 -13.95
N GLU A 18 19.24 -1.67 -14.77
CA GLU A 18 20.53 -1.12 -14.39
C GLU A 18 20.40 0.36 -13.99
N LYS A 19 21.25 0.76 -13.03
CA LYS A 19 21.34 2.16 -12.59
C LYS A 19 21.63 3.05 -13.81
N SER A 20 20.90 4.15 -13.92
CA SER A 20 21.14 5.15 -14.95
C SER A 20 22.40 5.95 -14.65
N ASN A 21 23.18 6.27 -15.68
CA ASN A 21 24.29 7.22 -15.58
C ASN A 21 23.81 8.66 -15.40
N GLU A 22 22.53 8.92 -15.72
CA GLU A 22 21.90 10.23 -15.58
C GLU A 22 20.74 10.16 -14.60
N GLY A 23 20.69 11.13 -13.67
CA GLY A 23 19.59 11.28 -12.73
C GLY A 23 18.38 11.91 -13.40
N ALA A 24 17.22 11.24 -13.34
CA ALA A 24 15.99 11.66 -13.99
C ALA A 24 14.79 11.17 -13.16
N TYR A 25 13.69 11.92 -13.16
CA TYR A 25 12.49 11.54 -12.38
C TYR A 25 11.82 10.30 -12.96
N GLU A 26 11.86 10.16 -14.27
CA GLU A 26 11.34 9.05 -15.08
C GLU A 26 11.99 7.72 -14.70
N ASN A 27 13.21 7.74 -14.16
CA ASN A 27 13.88 6.53 -13.68
C ASN A 27 13.15 5.89 -12.48
N MET A 28 12.37 6.67 -11.73
CA MET A 28 11.63 6.20 -10.56
C MET A 28 10.29 5.55 -10.92
N GLU A 29 9.83 5.66 -12.18
CA GLU A 29 8.55 5.12 -12.61
C GLU A 29 8.49 3.58 -12.53
N GLY A 30 7.36 3.06 -12.06
CA GLY A 30 7.11 1.62 -11.96
C GLY A 30 7.97 0.92 -10.90
N GLY A 31 8.28 1.63 -9.81
CA GLY A 31 9.09 1.10 -8.72
C GLY A 31 8.35 0.28 -7.67
N PHE A 32 9.10 -0.40 -6.81
CA PHE A 32 8.58 -1.20 -5.70
C PHE A 32 8.98 -0.64 -4.34
N SER A 33 8.03 -0.57 -3.41
CA SER A 33 8.24 0.01 -2.08
C SER A 33 9.36 -0.67 -1.28
N TRP A 34 9.48 -2.00 -1.35
CA TRP A 34 10.57 -2.72 -0.65
C TRP A 34 11.95 -2.28 -1.15
N TYR A 35 12.11 -2.05 -2.45
CA TYR A 35 13.39 -1.61 -3.00
C TYR A 35 13.72 -0.18 -2.58
N ALA A 36 12.72 0.70 -2.56
CA ALA A 36 12.88 2.04 -2.00
C ALA A 36 13.31 2.00 -0.51
N PHE A 37 12.76 1.07 0.28
CA PHE A 37 13.19 0.88 1.66
C PHE A 37 14.66 0.46 1.78
N GLU A 38 15.12 -0.46 0.94
CA GLU A 38 16.54 -0.88 0.93
C GLU A 38 17.47 0.27 0.58
N VAL A 39 17.14 1.04 -0.44
CA VAL A 39 17.92 2.21 -0.85
C VAL A 39 17.99 3.26 0.26
N LEU A 40 16.88 3.50 0.95
CA LEU A 40 16.81 4.52 2.01
C LEU A 40 17.44 4.07 3.33
N LEU A 41 17.43 2.76 3.64
CA LEU A 41 17.90 2.23 4.92
C LEU A 41 19.26 1.54 4.84
N GLY A 42 19.74 1.21 3.64
CA GLY A 42 20.97 0.44 3.43
C GLY A 42 20.90 -1.00 3.97
N LYS A 43 19.69 -1.54 4.15
CA LYS A 43 19.44 -2.87 4.72
C LYS A 43 18.36 -3.58 3.90
N GLU A 44 18.50 -4.90 3.77
CA GLU A 44 17.53 -5.74 3.06
C GLU A 44 16.11 -5.58 3.64
N SER A 45 15.15 -5.46 2.74
CA SER A 45 13.73 -5.39 3.04
C SER A 45 13.03 -6.62 2.48
N SER A 46 11.78 -6.84 2.88
CA SER A 46 11.04 -8.02 2.44
C SER A 46 9.83 -7.65 1.62
N GLN A 47 9.56 -8.42 0.58
CA GLN A 47 8.30 -8.40 -0.15
C GLN A 47 7.60 -9.75 0.02
N THR A 48 6.30 -9.71 0.28
CA THR A 48 5.41 -10.88 0.31
C THR A 48 4.41 -10.77 -0.82
N ASP A 49 4.32 -11.80 -1.65
CA ASP A 49 3.25 -11.96 -2.63
C ASP A 49 1.97 -12.41 -1.91
N LEU A 50 0.93 -11.59 -2.03
CA LEU A 50 -0.39 -11.84 -1.44
C LEU A 50 -1.29 -12.68 -2.36
N THR A 51 -0.93 -12.84 -3.64
CA THR A 51 -1.69 -13.59 -4.65
C THR A 51 -1.47 -15.09 -4.59
N ALA A 52 -0.34 -15.56 -4.05
CA ALA A 52 -0.03 -16.98 -3.90
C ALA A 52 -1.10 -17.76 -3.10
N LYS A 53 -1.96 -17.05 -2.34
CA LYS A 53 -3.11 -17.63 -1.62
C LYS A 53 -4.39 -17.75 -2.47
N LYS A 54 -4.47 -17.09 -3.63
CA LYS A 54 -5.62 -17.20 -4.57
C LYS A 54 -5.55 -18.45 -5.46
N ALA A 55 -4.39 -19.07 -5.61
CA ALA A 55 -4.24 -20.33 -6.36
C ALA A 55 -4.91 -21.54 -5.67
N VAL A 56 -5.29 -21.40 -4.39
CA VAL A 56 -6.01 -22.44 -3.63
C VAL A 56 -7.48 -22.07 -3.49
N LYS A 57 -8.23 -22.46 -4.52
CA LYS A 57 -9.70 -22.66 -4.59
C LYS A 57 -10.63 -21.46 -4.81
N LYS A 58 -11.44 -21.65 -5.86
CA LYS A 58 -12.77 -21.12 -6.19
C LYS A 58 -13.86 -21.47 -5.14
N SER A 59 -13.52 -21.52 -3.86
CA SER A 59 -14.45 -21.69 -2.75
C SER A 59 -14.17 -20.58 -1.76
N ARG A 60 -15.19 -19.77 -1.41
CA ARG A 60 -15.18 -18.79 -0.30
C ARG A 60 -14.04 -19.06 0.66
N SER A 61 -12.96 -18.28 0.58
CA SER A 61 -11.73 -18.53 1.31
C SER A 61 -12.03 -18.59 2.81
N THR A 62 -11.69 -19.71 3.43
CA THR A 62 -11.81 -19.93 4.86
C THR A 62 -10.93 -18.94 5.64
N PRO A 63 -11.33 -18.52 6.87
CA PRO A 63 -10.68 -17.46 7.64
C PRO A 63 -9.24 -17.73 8.12
N GLU A 64 -8.69 -18.93 7.93
CA GLU A 64 -7.40 -19.35 8.50
C GLU A 64 -6.18 -18.80 7.75
N GLY A 65 -6.29 -18.51 6.45
CA GLY A 65 -5.20 -17.94 5.66
C GLY A 65 -4.97 -16.44 5.87
N ALA A 66 -5.93 -15.74 6.47
CA ALA A 66 -5.95 -14.28 6.60
C ALA A 66 -5.28 -13.78 7.90
N LYS A 67 -5.44 -14.52 9.01
CA LYS A 67 -4.83 -14.20 10.32
C LYS A 67 -3.29 -14.03 10.26
N PRO A 68 -2.52 -14.84 9.53
CA PRO A 68 -1.07 -14.66 9.45
C PRO A 68 -0.65 -13.32 8.84
N ILE A 69 -1.45 -12.73 7.94
CA ILE A 69 -1.11 -11.45 7.30
C ILE A 69 -1.29 -10.30 8.28
N LEU A 70 -2.41 -10.25 9.01
CA LEU A 70 -2.59 -9.24 10.06
C LEU A 70 -1.51 -9.35 11.13
N ALA A 71 -1.22 -10.56 11.62
CA ALA A 71 -0.16 -10.77 12.60
C ALA A 71 1.21 -10.31 12.09
N LYS A 72 1.51 -10.57 10.80
CA LYS A 72 2.76 -10.12 10.17
C LYS A 72 2.85 -8.59 10.07
N ILE A 73 1.76 -7.94 9.65
CA ILE A 73 1.68 -6.48 9.59
C ILE A 73 1.84 -5.90 11.00
N LYS A 74 1.12 -6.45 11.98
CA LYS A 74 1.20 -6.04 13.39
C LYS A 74 2.63 -6.08 13.89
N ALA A 75 3.29 -7.24 13.74
CA ALA A 75 4.64 -7.42 14.21
C ALA A 75 5.60 -6.41 13.55
N ALA A 76 5.43 -6.11 12.26
CA ALA A 76 6.23 -5.11 11.59
C ALA A 76 6.01 -3.69 12.16
N LEU A 77 4.75 -3.29 12.36
CA LEU A 77 4.40 -1.98 12.93
C LEU A 77 4.87 -1.84 14.39
N ASP A 78 4.70 -2.88 15.21
CA ASP A 78 5.17 -2.93 16.61
C ASP A 78 6.69 -2.73 16.69
N ASN A 79 7.43 -3.33 15.74
CA ASN A 79 8.88 -3.18 15.61
C ASN A 79 9.31 -1.93 14.81
N LYS A 80 8.42 -0.94 14.64
CA LYS A 80 8.70 0.35 13.98
C LYS A 80 9.27 0.22 12.56
N LYS A 81 8.89 -0.85 11.84
CA LYS A 81 9.21 -1.02 10.42
C LYS A 81 8.21 -0.24 9.58
N ALA A 82 8.67 0.32 8.47
CA ALA A 82 7.77 0.86 7.46
C ALA A 82 7.09 -0.29 6.72
N VAL A 83 5.78 -0.14 6.48
CA VAL A 83 4.97 -1.14 5.83
C VAL A 83 4.19 -0.48 4.69
N ALA A 84 4.25 -1.08 3.51
CA ALA A 84 3.54 -0.62 2.32
C ALA A 84 2.88 -1.80 1.61
N ALA A 85 1.83 -1.52 0.85
CA ALA A 85 1.14 -2.52 0.07
C ALA A 85 0.78 -2.01 -1.32
N GLY A 86 1.00 -2.87 -2.31
CA GLY A 86 0.71 -2.59 -3.71
C GLY A 86 -0.60 -3.23 -4.15
N THR A 87 -1.37 -2.51 -4.95
CA THR A 87 -2.56 -3.05 -5.60
C THR A 87 -2.21 -3.72 -6.92
N ARG A 88 -3.00 -4.73 -7.25
CA ARG A 88 -2.92 -5.42 -8.55
C ARG A 88 -3.62 -4.62 -9.65
N PRO A 89 -3.39 -4.97 -10.92
CA PRO A 89 -4.30 -4.58 -11.99
C PRO A 89 -5.72 -5.10 -11.70
N PHE A 90 -6.72 -4.25 -11.87
CA PHE A 90 -8.12 -4.69 -11.86
C PHE A 90 -8.46 -5.45 -13.14
N THR A 91 -9.32 -6.44 -13.03
CA THR A 91 -9.86 -7.22 -14.15
C THR A 91 -10.76 -6.35 -15.02
N GLU A 92 -11.05 -6.77 -16.26
CA GLU A 92 -11.98 -6.01 -17.13
C GLU A 92 -13.38 -5.88 -16.54
N ALA A 93 -13.85 -6.87 -15.77
CA ALA A 93 -15.12 -6.80 -15.05
C ALA A 93 -15.08 -5.73 -13.96
N GLU A 94 -14.05 -5.76 -13.10
CA GLU A 94 -13.83 -4.75 -12.07
C GLU A 94 -13.60 -3.36 -12.67
N LYS A 95 -12.98 -3.27 -13.85
CA LYS A 95 -12.83 -2.02 -14.58
C LYS A 95 -14.16 -1.47 -15.06
N LYS A 96 -15.11 -2.30 -15.49
CA LYS A 96 -16.46 -1.82 -15.85
C LYS A 96 -17.16 -1.17 -14.66
N ASP A 97 -17.02 -1.76 -13.48
CA ASP A 97 -17.53 -1.18 -12.24
C ASP A 97 -16.73 0.08 -11.83
N ALA A 98 -15.42 0.10 -12.08
CA ALA A 98 -14.52 1.23 -11.84
C ALA A 98 -14.70 2.41 -12.82
N ILE A 99 -15.16 2.17 -14.06
CA ILE A 99 -15.36 3.20 -15.09
C ILE A 99 -16.46 4.19 -14.68
N ALA A 100 -17.37 3.79 -13.77
CA ALA A 100 -18.31 4.71 -13.15
C ALA A 100 -17.63 5.75 -12.22
N GLU A 101 -16.39 5.49 -11.79
CA GLU A 101 -15.59 6.43 -11.00
C GLU A 101 -14.63 7.24 -11.89
N LYS A 102 -14.37 8.49 -11.50
CA LYS A 102 -13.34 9.32 -12.15
C LYS A 102 -11.97 8.60 -12.06
N PRO A 103 -11.16 8.60 -13.15
CA PRO A 103 -9.84 7.97 -13.16
C PRO A 103 -8.93 8.49 -12.05
N GLY A 104 -7.88 7.72 -11.73
CA GLY A 104 -6.83 8.10 -10.78
C GLY A 104 -6.14 9.42 -11.14
N HIS A 105 -5.36 9.95 -10.20
CA HIS A 105 -4.72 11.27 -10.34
C HIS A 105 -3.80 11.36 -11.55
N SER A 106 -3.14 10.26 -11.93
CA SER A 106 -2.26 10.20 -13.10
C SER A 106 -3.01 10.10 -14.44
N GLY A 107 -4.35 10.26 -14.46
CA GLY A 107 -5.12 10.42 -15.69
C GLY A 107 -5.42 9.14 -16.47
N GLY A 108 -5.28 7.96 -15.86
CA GLY A 108 -5.57 6.70 -16.54
C GLY A 108 -5.67 5.44 -15.66
N GLU A 109 -5.36 5.51 -14.36
CA GLU A 109 -5.50 4.34 -13.50
C GLU A 109 -6.97 4.05 -13.19
N ALA A 110 -7.36 2.79 -13.34
CA ALA A 110 -8.68 2.33 -12.93
C ALA A 110 -8.82 2.46 -11.40
N LYS A 111 -9.98 2.94 -10.95
CA LYS A 111 -10.28 3.14 -9.53
C LYS A 111 -11.58 2.45 -9.16
N LEU A 112 -11.52 1.52 -8.21
CA LEU A 112 -12.66 0.73 -7.75
C LEU A 112 -12.90 1.04 -6.28
N ARG A 113 -14.07 1.61 -5.97
CA ARG A 113 -14.45 2.03 -4.61
C ARG A 113 -13.38 2.91 -3.98
N GLY A 114 -12.86 3.85 -4.78
CA GLY A 114 -11.81 4.78 -4.39
C GLY A 114 -10.38 4.19 -4.24
N ILE A 115 -10.21 2.87 -4.40
CA ILE A 115 -8.90 2.22 -4.45
C ILE A 115 -8.35 2.24 -5.88
N VAL A 116 -7.10 2.64 -6.05
CA VAL A 116 -6.43 2.81 -7.35
C VAL A 116 -5.68 1.53 -7.70
N ALA A 117 -5.83 1.05 -8.93
CA ALA A 117 -5.07 -0.10 -9.45
C ALA A 117 -3.60 0.25 -9.71
N ARG A 118 -2.70 -0.74 -9.56
CA ARG A 118 -1.26 -0.59 -9.79
C ARG A 118 -0.63 0.54 -8.96
N HIS A 119 -1.11 0.72 -7.74
CA HIS A 119 -0.72 1.82 -6.86
C HIS A 119 -0.22 1.32 -5.51
N GLU A 120 0.66 2.09 -4.88
CA GLU A 120 1.26 1.76 -3.59
C GLU A 120 0.63 2.59 -2.48
N TYR A 121 0.29 1.94 -1.37
CA TYR A 121 -0.29 2.55 -0.18
C TYR A 121 0.63 2.30 1.03
N THR A 122 0.69 3.25 1.95
CA THR A 122 1.36 3.04 3.25
C THR A 122 0.38 2.37 4.21
N ILE A 123 0.80 1.33 4.92
CA ILE A 123 0.04 0.77 6.04
C ILE A 123 0.43 1.51 7.31
N LEU A 124 -0.57 2.11 7.98
CA LEU A 124 -0.36 2.92 9.16
C LEU A 124 -0.69 2.18 10.46
N ASP A 125 -1.71 1.33 10.43
CA ASP A 125 -2.23 0.68 11.63
C ASP A 125 -3.09 -0.55 11.29
N ILE A 126 -3.44 -1.34 12.29
CA ILE A 126 -4.39 -2.43 12.19
C ILE A 126 -5.39 -2.43 13.35
N ASN A 127 -6.58 -2.97 13.11
CA ASN A 127 -7.50 -3.36 14.16
C ASN A 127 -7.73 -4.87 14.04
N GLU A 128 -7.22 -5.64 15.00
CA GLU A 128 -7.30 -7.09 14.99
C GLU A 128 -8.70 -7.62 15.32
N GLN A 129 -9.46 -6.91 16.15
CA GLN A 129 -10.83 -7.31 16.53
C GLN A 129 -11.76 -7.26 15.31
N GLU A 130 -11.74 -6.14 14.59
CA GLU A 130 -12.58 -5.86 13.42
C GLU A 130 -11.93 -6.34 12.11
N LYS A 131 -10.69 -6.84 12.17
CA LYS A 131 -9.88 -7.25 11.01
C LYS A 131 -9.77 -6.16 9.94
N MET A 132 -9.42 -4.95 10.38
CA MET A 132 -9.27 -3.78 9.51
C MET A 132 -7.81 -3.38 9.41
N ILE A 133 -7.43 -2.78 8.28
CA ILE A 133 -6.10 -2.23 8.02
C ILE A 133 -6.26 -0.74 7.70
N LYS A 134 -5.49 0.11 8.37
CA LYS A 134 -5.43 1.54 8.11
C LYS A 134 -4.37 1.82 7.04
N LEU A 135 -4.79 2.44 5.95
CA LEU A 135 -3.97 2.76 4.80
C LEU A 135 -3.86 4.27 4.61
N ARG A 136 -2.81 4.69 3.89
CA ARG A 136 -2.67 6.04 3.36
C ARG A 136 -2.33 6.01 1.88
N ASN A 137 -3.13 6.72 1.08
CA ASN A 137 -2.81 7.05 -0.30
C ASN A 137 -1.72 8.14 -0.34
N PRO A 138 -0.56 7.90 -0.98
CA PRO A 138 0.52 8.88 -1.06
C PRO A 138 0.13 10.18 -1.79
N TRP A 139 -0.92 10.19 -2.62
CA TRP A 139 -1.43 11.43 -3.22
C TRP A 139 -2.08 12.39 -2.21
N GLY A 140 -2.37 11.93 -0.99
CA GLY A 140 -2.99 12.76 0.04
C GLY A 140 -4.50 12.98 -0.12
N PHE A 141 -5.11 12.32 -1.10
CA PHE A 141 -6.55 12.28 -1.33
C PHE A 141 -6.92 10.96 -2.00
N TYR A 142 -8.22 10.68 -2.08
CA TYR A 142 -8.79 9.37 -2.36
C TYR A 142 -8.48 8.33 -1.28
N GLY A 143 -9.50 7.55 -0.95
CA GLY A 143 -9.44 6.43 -0.02
C GLY A 143 -10.52 5.44 -0.37
N ARG A 144 -10.93 4.59 0.59
CA ARG A 144 -12.10 3.75 0.38
C ARG A 144 -13.33 4.62 0.14
N ASN A 145 -14.22 4.20 -0.75
CA ASN A 145 -15.50 4.85 -1.02
C ASN A 145 -16.55 3.75 -1.10
N ASP A 146 -17.07 3.34 0.07
CA ASP A 146 -18.25 2.49 0.13
C ASP A 146 -19.47 3.37 0.38
N ASP A 147 -20.67 2.80 0.19
CA ASP A 147 -21.93 3.50 0.47
C ASP A 147 -21.91 4.02 1.94
N PRO A 148 -22.25 5.30 2.20
CA PRO A 148 -22.29 5.88 3.55
C PRO A 148 -23.09 5.08 4.57
N GLN A 149 -24.07 4.28 4.13
CA GLN A 149 -24.88 3.44 5.00
C GLN A 149 -24.05 2.35 5.73
N ASP A 150 -22.98 1.86 5.10
CA ASP A 150 -22.12 0.77 5.63
C ASP A 150 -20.95 1.29 6.48
N TRP A 151 -20.67 2.59 6.45
CA TRP A 151 -19.45 3.19 7.01
C TRP A 151 -19.43 3.38 8.53
N SER A 152 -20.56 3.75 9.12
CA SER A 152 -20.62 4.12 10.55
C SER A 152 -20.35 2.93 11.49
N ALA A 153 -20.50 1.70 10.98
CA ALA A 153 -20.30 0.46 11.72
C ALA A 153 -18.89 -0.13 11.58
N LEU A 154 -18.11 0.26 10.55
CA LEU A 154 -16.87 -0.42 10.16
C LEU A 154 -15.58 0.32 10.49
N GLN A 155 -15.64 1.58 10.95
CA GLN A 155 -14.44 2.31 11.39
C GLN A 155 -14.21 2.14 12.90
N PRO A 156 -13.06 1.58 13.32
CA PRO A 156 -12.65 1.56 14.72
C PRO A 156 -12.61 2.96 15.34
N ASP A 157 -12.19 3.94 14.55
CA ASP A 157 -12.23 5.37 14.83
C ASP A 157 -13.35 5.98 13.99
N LYS A 158 -14.58 6.03 14.53
CA LYS A 158 -15.75 6.72 13.93
C LYS A 158 -15.53 8.20 13.52
N GLN A 159 -14.31 8.71 13.67
CA GLN A 159 -13.87 10.07 13.43
C GLN A 159 -13.42 10.32 12.00
N ALA A 160 -12.96 9.34 11.18
CA ALA A 160 -12.47 9.67 9.84
C ALA A 160 -13.63 9.77 8.84
N SER A 161 -14.25 10.95 8.77
CA SER A 161 -15.26 11.28 7.78
C SER A 161 -14.70 11.14 6.36
N GLN A 162 -15.57 10.90 5.36
CA GLN A 162 -15.17 10.93 3.93
C GLN A 162 -14.40 12.21 3.57
N ALA A 163 -14.74 13.32 4.23
CA ALA A 163 -14.08 14.61 4.05
C ALA A 163 -12.64 14.61 4.55
N GLU A 164 -12.32 13.93 5.66
CA GLU A 164 -10.95 13.78 6.14
C GLU A 164 -10.14 12.82 5.30
N GLN A 165 -10.74 11.74 4.80
CA GLN A 165 -10.04 10.85 3.86
C GLN A 165 -9.66 11.58 2.58
N ASN A 166 -10.56 12.42 2.06
CA ASN A 166 -10.30 13.26 0.90
C ASN A 166 -9.24 14.35 1.14
N LYS A 167 -8.90 14.67 2.40
CA LYS A 167 -7.85 15.64 2.75
C LYS A 167 -6.52 15.00 3.12
N THR A 168 -6.54 13.75 3.57
CA THR A 168 -5.35 13.07 4.14
C THR A 168 -4.90 11.86 3.32
N GLY A 169 -5.81 11.29 2.52
CA GLY A 169 -5.67 9.99 1.88
C GLY A 169 -5.70 8.82 2.87
N VAL A 170 -6.05 9.05 4.15
CA VAL A 170 -6.04 8.02 5.21
C VAL A 170 -7.40 7.38 5.35
N PHE A 171 -7.47 6.06 5.35
CA PHE A 171 -8.73 5.31 5.43
C PHE A 171 -8.54 3.90 5.98
N TRP A 172 -9.60 3.27 6.43
CA TRP A 172 -9.61 1.85 6.81
C TRP A 172 -10.18 0.97 5.69
N ILE A 173 -9.68 -0.25 5.58
CA ILE A 173 -10.22 -1.28 4.70
C ILE A 173 -10.30 -2.62 5.44
N GLY A 174 -11.32 -3.43 5.15
CA GLY A 174 -11.42 -4.78 5.68
C GLY A 174 -10.33 -5.69 5.11
N LEU A 175 -9.87 -6.65 5.92
CA LEU A 175 -8.84 -7.61 5.53
C LEU A 175 -9.20 -8.40 4.27
N ASP A 176 -10.47 -8.76 4.09
CA ASP A 176 -10.91 -9.53 2.91
C ASP A 176 -10.75 -8.72 1.62
N ASP A 177 -11.14 -7.45 1.64
CA ASP A 177 -10.96 -6.55 0.50
C ASP A 177 -9.48 -6.23 0.26
N PHE A 178 -8.70 -6.08 1.34
CA PHE A 178 -7.25 -5.93 1.24
C PHE A 178 -6.63 -7.13 0.50
N LEU A 179 -6.94 -8.36 0.91
CA LEU A 179 -6.45 -9.58 0.25
C LEU A 179 -7.02 -9.78 -1.17
N ASN A 180 -8.15 -9.15 -1.48
CA ASN A 180 -8.72 -9.21 -2.81
C ASN A 180 -8.03 -8.25 -3.81
N TRP A 181 -7.66 -7.05 -3.38
CA TRP A 181 -7.15 -6.00 -4.27
C TRP A 181 -5.65 -5.74 -4.16
N PHE A 182 -5.01 -6.17 -3.09
CA PHE A 182 -3.57 -6.05 -2.89
C PHE A 182 -2.87 -7.36 -3.25
N ASP A 183 -1.79 -7.25 -4.01
CA ASP A 183 -0.96 -8.38 -4.44
C ASP A 183 0.43 -8.37 -3.81
N ARG A 184 0.85 -7.25 -3.23
CA ARG A 184 2.18 -7.09 -2.64
C ARG A 184 2.09 -6.48 -1.25
N LEU A 185 2.87 -7.03 -0.32
CA LEU A 185 3.15 -6.44 0.99
C LEU A 185 4.66 -6.25 1.13
N SER A 186 5.10 -5.01 1.28
CA SER A 186 6.50 -4.62 1.49
C SER A 186 6.73 -4.22 2.94
N ILE A 187 7.75 -4.77 3.58
CA ILE A 187 8.14 -4.45 4.96
C ILE A 187 9.63 -4.10 4.97
N SER A 188 9.95 -2.93 5.49
CA SER A 188 11.34 -2.47 5.60
C SER A 188 12.16 -3.27 6.61
N ALA A 189 13.48 -3.14 6.55
CA ALA A 189 14.33 -3.42 7.71
C ALA A 189 13.91 -2.57 8.92
N GLU A 190 14.37 -2.96 10.12
CA GLU A 190 14.21 -2.08 11.30
C GLU A 190 14.91 -0.75 11.05
N VAL A 191 14.14 0.32 11.23
CA VAL A 191 14.68 1.67 11.34
C VAL A 191 15.33 1.73 12.71
N SER A 192 16.56 1.23 12.81
CA SER A 192 17.42 1.54 13.96
C SER A 192 17.40 3.05 14.07
N SER A 193 16.97 3.59 15.21
CA SER A 193 17.08 5.02 15.48
C SER A 193 18.48 5.43 15.07
N LEU A 194 18.58 6.36 14.11
CA LEU A 194 19.85 6.99 13.75
C LEU A 194 20.51 7.33 15.08
N SER A 195 21.55 6.56 15.45
CA SER A 195 22.11 6.69 16.78
C SER A 195 22.58 8.14 16.88
N LYS A 196 22.25 8.79 17.99
CA LYS A 196 22.70 10.16 18.27
C LYS A 196 24.21 10.19 18.56
N ASP A 197 25.00 9.34 17.93
CA ASP A 197 26.45 9.32 18.04
C ASP A 197 27.02 10.28 17.00
N LYS A 198 26.71 11.56 17.17
CA LYS A 198 27.63 12.60 16.72
C LYS A 198 28.75 12.66 17.75
N LYS A 199 29.89 12.06 17.41
CA LYS A 199 31.19 12.48 17.93
C LYS A 199 31.48 13.91 17.46
#